data_AF-A0A8T5ZPQ9-F1
#
_entry.id   AF-A0A8T5ZPQ9-F1
#
_cell.length_a   1.000
_cell.length_b   1.000
_cell.length_c   1.000
_cell.angle_alpha   90.00
_cell.angle_beta   90.00
_cell.angle_gamma   90.00
#
_symmetry.space_group_name_H-M   'P 1'
#
loop_
_entity.id
_entity.type
_entity.pdbx_description
1 polymer ?
#
loop_
_entity_poly.entity_id
_entity_poly.type
_entity_poly.pdbx_seq_one_letter_code
_entity_poly.pdbx_strand_id
1 'polypeptide(L)'
;TPEYFARYGKPRHPHDLLNHQCVVFRYPSGKPFHWQFAKELEIAVAGNIILDDVDAELEAVLMGAGIGYLLYEQIKEYLDTGRLECVLEDWSTERPGFQIYYPNRQYMSCGLRAFLDYVKTGQICQSQRHRPQ
;
A
#
# COMPACT_ATOMS: atom_id res chain seq x y z
N THR A 1 -12.82 6.57 1.86
CA THR A 1 -13.63 7.16 0.78
C THR A 1 -14.13 8.53 1.21
N PRO A 2 -14.47 9.44 0.28
CA PRO A 2 -15.04 10.74 0.63
C PRO A 2 -16.30 10.63 1.50
N GLU A 3 -17.16 9.66 1.22
CA GLU A 3 -18.38 9.38 1.99
C GLU A 3 -18.07 8.99 3.45
N TYR A 4 -17.09 8.11 3.67
CA TYR A 4 -16.64 7.75 5.01
C TYR A 4 -16.16 8.99 5.79
N PHE A 5 -15.36 9.84 5.15
CA PHE A 5 -14.84 11.05 5.79
C PHE A 5 -15.90 12.12 6.02
N ALA A 6 -16.96 12.18 5.20
CA ALA A 6 -18.10 13.05 5.44
C ALA A 6 -18.85 12.64 6.73
N ARG A 7 -18.88 11.34 7.05
CA ARG A 7 -19.58 10.82 8.23
C ARG A 7 -18.74 10.83 9.51
N TYR A 8 -17.45 10.49 9.41
CA TYR A 8 -16.58 10.28 10.57
C TYR A 8 -15.51 11.36 10.74
N GLY A 9 -15.40 12.30 9.80
CA GLY A 9 -14.32 13.28 9.76
C GLY A 9 -13.01 12.71 9.20
N LYS A 10 -12.04 13.60 8.91
CA LYS A 10 -10.71 13.22 8.43
C LYS A 10 -9.70 13.25 9.57
N PRO A 11 -8.88 12.19 9.77
CA PRO A 11 -7.79 12.22 10.74
C PRO A 11 -6.74 13.25 10.29
N ARG A 12 -6.19 13.99 11.25
CA ARG A 12 -5.11 14.98 11.02
C ARG A 12 -3.78 14.52 11.63
N HIS A 13 -3.85 13.61 12.59
CA HIS A 13 -2.70 13.01 13.24
C HIS A 13 -2.81 11.48 13.20
N PRO A 14 -1.70 10.72 13.11
CA PRO A 14 -1.76 9.25 13.12
C PRO A 14 -2.44 8.65 14.35
N HIS A 15 -2.43 9.35 15.49
CA HIS A 15 -3.14 8.89 16.69
C HIS A 15 -4.67 9.00 16.56
N ASP A 16 -5.18 9.86 15.68
CA ASP A 16 -6.63 9.98 15.44
C ASP A 16 -7.19 8.67 14.88
N LEU A 17 -6.36 7.85 14.22
CA LEU A 17 -6.72 6.54 13.68
C LEU A 17 -7.24 5.58 14.75
N LEU A 18 -6.86 5.76 16.02
CA LEU A 18 -7.39 4.97 17.13
C LEU A 18 -8.89 5.17 17.35
N ASN A 19 -9.45 6.28 16.85
CA ASN A 19 -10.87 6.60 16.91
C ASN A 19 -11.61 6.30 15.60
N HIS A 20 -10.91 5.78 14.58
CA HIS A 20 -11.50 5.44 13.30
C HIS A 20 -11.62 3.92 13.13
N GLN A 21 -12.56 3.53 12.28
CA GLN A 21 -12.62 2.16 11.78
C GLN A 21 -11.44 1.94 10.84
N CYS A 22 -10.61 0.94 11.14
CA CYS A 22 -9.44 0.60 10.34
C CYS A 22 -9.59 -0.82 9.75
N VAL A 23 -9.24 -0.95 8.48
CA VAL A 23 -9.05 -2.24 7.80
C VAL A 23 -7.57 -2.58 7.91
N VAL A 24 -7.25 -3.72 8.51
CA VAL A 24 -5.87 -4.05 8.90
C VAL A 24 -5.39 -5.27 8.15
N PHE A 25 -4.29 -5.12 7.42
CA PHE A 25 -3.57 -6.24 6.86
C PHE A 25 -2.95 -7.13 7.94
N ARG A 26 -3.00 -8.45 7.77
CA ARG A 26 -2.38 -9.45 8.62
C ARG A 26 -1.37 -10.24 7.82
N TYR A 27 -0.15 -10.31 8.33
CA TYR A 27 0.88 -11.14 7.73
C TYR A 27 0.52 -12.63 7.81
N PRO A 28 1.09 -13.48 6.92
CA PRO A 28 0.97 -14.93 7.01
C PRO A 28 1.40 -15.52 8.37
N SER A 29 2.24 -14.80 9.12
CA SER A 29 2.63 -15.15 10.49
C SER A 29 1.51 -14.98 11.53
N GLY A 30 0.36 -14.45 11.14
CA GLY A 30 -0.79 -14.16 12.00
C GLY A 30 -0.73 -12.79 12.69
N LYS A 31 0.37 -12.05 12.56
CA LYS A 31 0.53 -10.73 13.19
C LYS A 31 -0.13 -9.63 12.34
N PRO A 32 -0.93 -8.72 12.94
CA PRO A 32 -1.42 -7.55 12.24
C PRO A 32 -0.24 -6.64 11.86
N PHE A 33 -0.35 -6.00 10.71
CA PHE A 33 0.60 -4.99 10.28
C PHE A 33 0.40 -3.73 11.11
N HIS A 34 1.46 -3.29 11.78
CA HIS A 34 1.46 -2.01 12.46
C HIS A 34 1.77 -0.90 11.46
N TRP A 35 0.96 0.14 11.47
CA TRP A 35 1.05 1.21 10.49
C TRP A 35 2.22 2.12 10.86
N GLN A 36 3.16 2.26 9.94
CA GLN A 36 4.35 3.07 10.15
C GLN A 36 4.21 4.40 9.41
N PHE A 37 4.56 5.47 10.11
CA PHE A 37 4.52 6.84 9.67
C PHE A 37 5.90 7.49 9.82
N ALA A 38 6.03 8.72 9.31
CA ALA A 38 7.20 9.55 9.51
C ALA A 38 7.55 9.72 11.00
N LYS A 39 8.81 10.07 11.27
CA LYS A 39 9.35 10.27 12.63
C LYS A 39 9.34 8.99 13.47
N GLU A 40 9.54 7.83 12.82
CA GLU A 40 9.58 6.51 13.48
C GLU A 40 8.31 6.19 14.28
N LEU A 41 7.18 6.80 13.90
CA LEU A 41 5.92 6.59 14.59
C LEU A 41 5.24 5.34 14.06
N GLU A 42 4.94 4.41 14.97
CA GLU A 42 4.24 3.17 14.68
C GLU A 42 2.94 3.12 15.48
N ILE A 43 1.82 2.91 14.79
CA ILE A 43 0.49 2.83 15.40
C ILE A 43 -0.08 1.44 15.17
N ALA A 44 -0.33 0.71 16.26
CA ALA A 44 -1.15 -0.48 16.26
C ALA A 44 -2.62 -0.06 16.30
N VAL A 45 -3.22 0.10 15.11
CA VAL A 45 -4.64 0.46 15.00
C VAL A 45 -5.53 -0.71 15.43
N ALA A 46 -6.62 -0.41 16.13
CA ALA A 46 -7.65 -1.41 16.40
C ALA A 46 -8.49 -1.60 15.14
N GLY A 47 -8.21 -2.67 14.40
CA GLY A 47 -8.95 -3.01 13.19
C GLY A 47 -10.31 -3.64 13.51
N ASN A 48 -11.38 -3.17 12.86
CA ASN A 48 -12.68 -3.84 12.89
C ASN A 48 -12.72 -5.03 11.91
N ILE A 49 -11.85 -4.99 10.91
CA ILE A 49 -11.69 -5.95 9.83
C ILE A 49 -10.20 -6.24 9.72
N ILE A 50 -9.84 -7.52 9.75
CA ILE A 50 -8.47 -7.99 9.59
C ILE A 50 -8.45 -8.95 8.41
N LEU A 51 -7.64 -8.65 7.40
CA LEU A 51 -7.56 -9.38 6.14
C LEU A 51 -6.10 -9.74 5.85
N ASP A 52 -5.86 -10.84 5.17
CA ASP A 52 -4.52 -11.29 4.74
C ASP A 52 -4.34 -11.24 3.22
N ASP A 53 -5.30 -10.65 2.51
CA ASP A 53 -5.28 -10.42 1.07
C ASP A 53 -5.38 -8.91 0.77
N VAL A 54 -4.49 -8.44 -0.10
CA VAL A 54 -4.35 -7.01 -0.41
C VAL A 54 -5.49 -6.47 -1.28
N ASP A 55 -6.05 -7.31 -2.15
CA ASP A 55 -7.16 -6.91 -3.02
C ASP A 55 -8.45 -6.85 -2.21
N ALA A 56 -8.65 -7.82 -1.30
CA ALA A 56 -9.75 -7.79 -0.34
C ALA A 56 -9.68 -6.57 0.60
N GLU A 57 -8.48 -6.18 1.04
CA GLU A 57 -8.29 -4.96 1.85
C GLU A 57 -8.72 -3.71 1.08
N LEU A 58 -8.29 -3.58 -0.18
CA LEU A 58 -8.67 -2.48 -1.06
C LEU A 58 -10.19 -2.44 -1.29
N GLU A 59 -10.82 -3.58 -1.60
CA GLU A 59 -12.27 -3.66 -1.79
C GLU A 59 -13.03 -3.23 -0.54
N ALA A 60 -12.62 -3.68 0.65
CA ALA A 60 -13.24 -3.29 1.91
C ALA A 60 -13.16 -1.76 2.13
N VAL A 61 -12.01 -1.15 1.83
CA VAL A 61 -11.85 0.31 1.92
C VAL A 61 -12.72 1.03 0.89
N LEU A 62 -12.80 0.53 -0.34
CA LEU A 62 -13.67 1.09 -1.40
C LEU A 62 -15.15 1.02 -1.06
N MET A 63 -15.57 -0.02 -0.33
CA MET A 63 -16.94 -0.15 0.21
C MET A 63 -17.18 0.74 1.44
N GLY A 64 -16.19 1.50 1.90
CA GLY A 64 -16.33 2.42 3.03
C GLY A 64 -16.29 1.75 4.40
N ALA A 65 -15.72 0.53 4.51
CA ALA A 65 -15.63 -0.19 5.77
C ALA A 65 -14.68 0.47 6.79
N GLY A 66 -13.77 1.32 6.32
CA GLY A 66 -12.83 2.05 7.15
C GLY A 66 -11.69 2.71 6.37
N ILE A 67 -10.65 3.07 7.10
CA ILE A 67 -9.36 3.54 6.59
C ILE A 67 -8.45 2.32 6.44
N GLY A 68 -7.70 2.21 5.34
CA GLY A 68 -6.71 1.15 5.14
C GLY A 68 -5.32 1.73 4.87
N TYR A 69 -4.30 0.87 5.04
CA TYR A 69 -2.90 1.21 4.75
C TYR A 69 -2.47 0.49 3.47
N LEU A 70 -2.70 1.15 2.33
CA LEU A 70 -2.59 0.55 0.99
C LEU A 70 -1.38 1.10 0.23
N LEU A 71 -0.89 0.32 -0.74
CA LEU A 71 0.17 0.78 -1.64
C LEU A 71 -0.36 1.80 -2.64
N TYR A 72 0.41 2.86 -2.89
CA TYR A 72 0.01 3.95 -3.79
C TYR A 72 -0.32 3.43 -5.20
N GLU A 73 0.47 2.50 -5.72
CA GLU A 73 0.28 1.89 -7.05
C GLU A 73 -1.08 1.19 -7.18
N GLN A 74 -1.61 0.60 -6.11
CA GLN A 74 -2.90 -0.09 -6.12
C GLN A 74 -4.08 0.88 -6.09
N ILE A 75 -3.92 2.05 -5.47
CA ILE A 75 -5.00 3.00 -5.25
C ILE A 75 -5.04 4.15 -6.25
N LYS A 76 -3.99 4.34 -7.06
CA LYS A 76 -3.83 5.50 -7.94
C LYS A 76 -5.05 5.80 -8.80
N GLU A 77 -5.60 4.81 -9.50
CA GLU A 77 -6.79 4.99 -10.35
C GLU A 77 -8.02 5.43 -9.55
N TYR A 78 -8.16 4.92 -8.32
CA TYR A 78 -9.26 5.27 -7.44
C TYR A 78 -9.12 6.66 -6.82
N LEU A 79 -7.89 7.15 -6.65
CA LEU A 79 -7.61 8.53 -6.27
C LEU A 79 -7.92 9.48 -7.44
N ASP A 80 -7.46 9.14 -8.64
CA ASP A 80 -7.69 9.94 -9.86
C ASP A 80 -9.19 10.07 -10.19
N THR A 81 -9.97 9.02 -9.91
CA THR A 81 -11.43 9.01 -10.09
C THR A 81 -12.21 9.57 -8.89
N GLY A 82 -11.54 9.97 -7.81
CA GLY A 82 -12.16 10.52 -6.60
C GLY A 82 -12.96 9.50 -5.78
N ARG A 83 -12.82 8.20 -6.05
CA ARG A 83 -13.45 7.12 -5.27
C ARG A 83 -12.76 6.93 -3.93
N LEU A 84 -11.44 7.12 -3.90
CA LEU A 84 -10.63 7.16 -2.69
C LEU A 84 -10.10 8.56 -2.46
N GLU A 85 -9.73 8.81 -1.21
CA GLU A 85 -9.08 10.04 -0.79
C GLU A 85 -7.98 9.67 0.19
N CYS A 86 -6.77 10.21 -0.03
CA CYS A 86 -5.63 10.06 0.87
C CYS A 86 -5.76 10.98 2.08
N VAL A 87 -5.23 10.54 3.21
CA VAL A 87 -5.14 11.30 4.46
C VAL A 87 -3.78 11.08 5.07
N LEU A 88 -3.37 11.97 5.99
CA LEU A 88 -2.09 11.89 6.69
C LEU A 88 -0.87 11.94 5.73
N GLU A 89 -0.99 12.63 4.60
CA GLU A 89 0.09 12.76 3.61
C GLU A 89 1.35 13.39 4.22
N ASP A 90 1.19 14.37 5.12
CA ASP A 90 2.30 14.98 5.89
C ASP A 90 3.04 14.01 6.82
N TRP A 91 2.43 12.86 7.11
CA TRP A 91 2.98 11.78 7.93
C TRP A 91 3.44 10.60 7.10
N SER A 92 3.33 10.67 5.78
CA SER A 92 3.91 9.69 4.87
C SER A 92 5.42 9.86 4.79
N THR A 93 6.15 8.76 4.65
CA THR A 93 7.59 8.76 4.40
C THR A 93 7.83 8.09 3.06
N GLU A 94 8.68 8.68 2.23
CA GLU A 94 9.17 8.01 1.03
C GLU A 94 9.88 6.72 1.42
N ARG A 95 9.25 5.58 1.12
CA ARG A 95 9.86 4.28 1.32
C ARG A 95 10.73 3.95 0.11
N PRO A 96 11.90 3.31 0.32
CA PRO A 96 12.66 2.78 -0.80
C PRO A 96 11.77 1.82 -1.60
N GLY A 97 11.81 1.96 -2.93
CA GLY A 97 11.03 1.10 -3.82
C GLY A 97 11.41 -0.38 -3.70
N PHE A 98 10.68 -1.24 -4.42
CA PHE A 98 10.89 -2.69 -4.39
C PHE A 98 12.36 -3.09 -4.56
N GLN A 99 12.83 -3.97 -3.68
CA GLN A 99 14.19 -4.49 -3.70
C GLN A 99 14.18 -5.97 -4.09
N ILE A 100 15.12 -6.36 -4.95
CA ILE A 100 15.32 -7.77 -5.34
C ILE A 100 16.41 -8.35 -4.45
N TYR A 101 16.06 -9.35 -3.64
CA TYR A 101 17.00 -10.10 -2.81
C TYR A 101 17.41 -11.41 -3.50
N TYR A 102 18.72 -11.65 -3.63
CA TYR A 102 19.27 -12.91 -4.14
C TYR A 102 20.54 -13.30 -3.35
N PRO A 103 20.78 -14.60 -3.13
CA PRO A 103 21.95 -15.07 -2.40
C PRO A 103 23.26 -14.79 -3.18
N ASN A 104 24.28 -14.35 -2.44
CA ASN A 104 25.68 -14.05 -2.76
C ASN A 104 26.12 -13.86 -4.24
N ARG A 105 26.76 -12.71 -4.50
CA ARG A 105 27.27 -12.24 -5.81
C ARG A 105 28.27 -13.17 -6.51
N GLN A 106 28.89 -14.13 -5.81
CA GLN A 106 29.91 -15.01 -6.37
C GLN A 106 29.39 -15.93 -7.49
N TYR A 107 28.10 -16.28 -7.49
CA TYR A 107 27.51 -17.19 -8.48
C TYR A 107 26.34 -16.55 -9.24
N MET A 108 26.47 -15.26 -9.60
CA MET A 108 25.53 -14.65 -10.53
C MET A 108 25.65 -15.31 -11.91
N SER A 109 24.65 -16.12 -12.26
CA SER A 109 24.50 -16.63 -13.62
C SER A 109 24.30 -15.47 -14.61
N CYS A 110 24.71 -15.68 -15.87
CA CYS A 110 24.49 -14.69 -16.93
C CYS A 110 23.00 -14.37 -17.09
N GLY A 111 22.12 -15.35 -16.90
CA GLY A 111 20.66 -15.17 -16.94
C GLY A 111 20.15 -14.25 -15.82
N LEU A 112 20.63 -14.42 -14.58
CA LEU A 112 20.25 -13.54 -13.48
C LEU A 112 20.75 -12.11 -13.72
N ARG A 113 21.96 -11.93 -14.27
CA ARG A 113 22.47 -10.61 -14.62
C ARG A 113 21.62 -9.93 -15.69
N ALA A 114 21.33 -10.63 -16.77
CA ALA A 114 20.45 -10.14 -17.83
C ALA A 114 19.04 -9.79 -17.31
N PHE A 115 18.48 -10.60 -16.41
CA PHE A 115 17.21 -10.31 -15.76
C PHE A 115 17.29 -9.05 -14.88
N LEU A 116 18.32 -8.93 -14.03
CA LEU A 116 18.50 -7.74 -13.19
C LEU A 116 18.67 -6.47 -14.03
N ASP A 117 19.41 -6.54 -15.13
CA ASP A 117 19.58 -5.42 -16.06
C ASP A 117 18.25 -5.07 -16.74
N TYR A 118 17.45 -6.06 -17.15
CA TYR A 118 16.11 -5.86 -17.69
C TYR A 118 15.17 -5.17 -16.69
N VAL A 119 15.13 -5.64 -15.44
CA VAL A 119 14.29 -5.06 -14.39
C VAL A 119 14.72 -3.63 -14.05
N LYS A 120 16.02 -3.37 -13.93
CA LYS A 120 16.57 -2.03 -13.65
C LYS A 120 16.28 -1.03 -14.76
N THR A 121 16.24 -1.47 -16.02
CA THR A 121 15.98 -0.61 -17.17
C THR A 121 14.48 -0.25 -17.29
N GLY A 122 13.63 -0.72 -16.37
CA GLY A 122 12.25 -0.26 -16.26
C GLY A 122 11.32 -0.78 -17.37
N GLN A 123 11.72 -1.81 -18.12
CA GLN A 123 10.90 -2.37 -19.21
C GLN A 123 9.65 -3.13 -18.72
N ILE A 124 9.50 -3.32 -17.41
CA ILE A 124 8.30 -3.94 -16.80
C ILE A 124 7.04 -3.10 -17.09
N CYS A 125 7.15 -1.80 -17.37
CA CYS A 125 6.00 -0.92 -17.66
C CYS A 125 5.69 -0.66 -19.15
N GLN A 126 6.28 -1.40 -20.10
CA GLN A 126 5.99 -1.17 -21.54
C GLN A 126 5.09 -2.21 -22.22
N SER A 127 4.88 -3.40 -21.65
CA SER A 127 4.18 -4.49 -22.35
C SER A 127 2.66 -4.58 -22.14
N GLN A 128 2.02 -3.69 -21.37
CA GLN A 128 0.55 -3.65 -21.22
C GLN A 128 -0.15 -2.42 -21.82
N ARG A 129 0.55 -1.55 -22.56
CA ARG A 129 -0.10 -0.51 -23.38
C ARG A 129 -0.52 -1.01 -24.77
N HIS A 130 -1.17 -2.18 -24.83
CA HIS A 130 -1.88 -2.60 -26.05
C HIS A 130 -3.38 -2.34 -25.86
N ARG A 131 -3.80 -1.12 -26.22
CA ARG A 131 -5.21 -0.75 -26.41
C ARG A 131 -5.57 -1.07 -27.87
N PRO A 132 -6.39 -2.08 -28.18
CA PRO A 132 -6.97 -2.18 -29.51
C PRO A 132 -8.01 -1.06 -29.69
N GLN A 133 -8.14 -0.63 -30.94
CA GLN A 133 -9.02 0.45 -31.41
C GLN A 133 -10.51 0.17 -31.16
#